data_AF-A0A6P3YDU1-F1
#
_entry.id   AF-A0A6P3YDU1-F1
#
_cell.length_a   1.000
_cell.length_b   1.000
_cell.length_c   1.000
_cell.angle_alpha   90.00
_cell.angle_beta   90.00
_cell.angle_gamma   90.00
#
_symmetry.space_group_name_H-M   'P 1'
#
loop_
_entity.id
_entity.type
_entity.pdbx_description
1 polymer ?
#
loop_
_entity_poly.entity_id
_entity_poly.type
_entity_poly.pdbx_seq_one_letter_code
_entity_poly.pdbx_strand_id
1 'polypeptide(L)'
;MDEKCGAILAAIKSAKRSILYDMDKKINDLKNTIISNHITKMPKENITNCKEDLGVALPLQTMEDFITFEEAVATCQEKKRALKEFYRILVCGETFLKSCVKKVMTATMSKAVEIRYSAFGRQSNRCGKLDFSKTQTYACLNDILMEKFGHTDEYKKFSTILSRWMTGAADREGGRKQRIRSAE
;
A
#
# COMPACT_ATOMS: atom_id res chain seq x y z
N MET A 1 -68.61 7.79 -2.01
CA MET A 1 -67.54 6.80 -1.71
C MET A 1 -66.25 7.10 -2.47
N ASP A 2 -66.31 7.74 -3.64
CA ASP A 2 -65.13 7.96 -4.51
C ASP A 2 -64.05 8.89 -3.95
N GLU A 3 -64.43 9.92 -3.19
CA GLU A 3 -63.48 10.91 -2.67
C GLU A 3 -62.50 10.31 -1.63
N LYS A 4 -63.00 9.39 -0.79
CA LYS A 4 -62.15 8.65 0.17
C LYS A 4 -61.20 7.68 -0.54
N CYS A 5 -61.66 7.03 -1.61
CA CYS A 5 -60.81 6.16 -2.43
C CYS A 5 -59.69 6.95 -3.13
N GLY A 6 -59.99 8.14 -3.64
CA GLY A 6 -59.01 9.05 -4.25
C GLY A 6 -57.93 9.51 -3.25
N ALA A 7 -58.34 9.86 -2.03
CA ALA A 7 -57.42 10.26 -0.96
C ALA A 7 -56.48 9.10 -0.54
N ILE A 8 -57.02 7.87 -0.43
CA ILE A 8 -56.23 6.68 -0.11
C ILE A 8 -55.20 6.39 -1.21
N LEU A 9 -55.59 6.46 -2.50
CA LEU A 9 -54.67 6.27 -3.62
C LEU A 9 -53.54 7.32 -3.66
N ALA A 10 -53.85 8.57 -3.33
CA ALA A 10 -52.86 9.63 -3.23
C ALA A 10 -51.86 9.37 -2.08
N ALA A 11 -52.35 8.95 -0.92
CA ALA A 11 -51.51 8.59 0.22
C ALA A 11 -50.56 7.42 -0.09
N ILE A 12 -51.06 6.38 -0.76
CA ILE A 12 -50.25 5.21 -1.19
C ILE A 12 -49.15 5.66 -2.17
N LYS A 13 -49.47 6.51 -3.14
CA LYS A 13 -48.46 7.03 -4.10
C LYS A 13 -47.40 7.88 -3.41
N SER A 14 -47.79 8.70 -2.44
CA SER A 14 -46.87 9.51 -1.65
C SER A 14 -45.94 8.64 -0.81
N ALA A 15 -46.49 7.66 -0.08
CA ALA A 15 -45.72 6.71 0.71
C ALA A 15 -44.73 5.91 -0.16
N LYS A 16 -45.16 5.44 -1.35
CA LYS A 16 -44.27 4.77 -2.30
C LYS A 16 -43.09 5.64 -2.72
N ARG A 17 -43.34 6.93 -3.04
CA ARG A 17 -42.27 7.87 -3.42
C ARG A 17 -41.29 8.11 -2.26
N SER A 18 -41.81 8.28 -1.04
CA SER A 18 -40.98 8.46 0.16
C SER A 18 -40.10 7.24 0.43
N ILE A 19 -40.65 6.03 0.33
CA ILE A 19 -39.90 4.79 0.54
C ILE A 19 -38.78 4.64 -0.49
N LEU A 20 -39.08 4.89 -1.77
CA LEU A 20 -38.07 4.81 -2.83
C LEU A 20 -36.94 5.82 -2.60
N TYR A 21 -37.28 7.05 -2.22
CA TYR A 21 -36.29 8.07 -1.91
C TYR A 21 -35.40 7.68 -0.71
N ASP A 22 -36.00 7.19 0.37
CA ASP A 22 -35.26 6.73 1.55
C ASP A 22 -34.38 5.52 1.23
N MET A 23 -34.83 4.62 0.35
CA MET A 23 -34.02 3.51 -0.14
C MET A 23 -32.82 4.00 -0.95
N ASP A 24 -33.03 4.89 -1.92
CA ASP A 24 -31.94 5.46 -2.71
C ASP A 24 -30.93 6.20 -1.83
N LYS A 25 -31.41 6.96 -0.84
CA LYS A 25 -30.56 7.63 0.14
C LYS A 25 -29.75 6.62 0.95
N LYS A 26 -30.39 5.59 1.51
CA LYS A 26 -29.69 4.53 2.27
C LYS A 26 -28.70 3.74 1.41
N ILE A 27 -29.02 3.48 0.14
CA ILE A 27 -28.10 2.82 -0.80
C ILE A 27 -26.89 3.72 -1.07
N ASN A 28 -27.09 5.02 -1.26
CA ASN A 28 -26.00 5.96 -1.44
C ASN A 28 -25.14 6.10 -0.17
N ASP A 29 -25.75 6.16 1.01
CA ASP A 29 -25.05 6.17 2.29
C ASP A 29 -24.26 4.87 2.52
N LEU A 30 -24.84 3.72 2.19
CA LEU A 30 -24.15 2.42 2.21
C LEU A 30 -23.01 2.38 1.20
N LYS A 31 -23.22 2.84 -0.03
CA LYS A 31 -22.17 2.91 -1.06
C LYS A 31 -21.03 3.81 -0.60
N ASN A 32 -21.33 4.97 -0.03
CA ASN A 32 -20.33 5.89 0.53
C ASN A 32 -19.61 5.27 1.73
N THR A 33 -20.33 4.53 2.58
CA THR A 33 -19.76 3.78 3.71
C THR A 33 -18.88 2.62 3.24
N ILE A 34 -19.27 1.89 2.19
CA ILE A 34 -18.49 0.79 1.60
C ILE A 34 -17.26 1.34 0.85
N ILE A 35 -17.37 2.48 0.18
CA ILE A 35 -16.23 3.15 -0.46
C ILE A 35 -15.27 3.70 0.60
N SER A 36 -15.80 4.30 1.67
CA SER A 36 -14.99 4.77 2.81
C SER A 36 -14.37 3.60 3.58
N ASN A 37 -15.10 2.49 3.67
CA ASN A 37 -14.67 1.19 4.15
C ASN A 37 -14.19 0.30 3.01
N HIS A 38 -13.49 0.85 2.00
CA HIS A 38 -12.45 0.08 1.29
C HIS A 38 -11.34 -0.22 2.31
N ILE A 39 -11.70 -1.02 3.30
CA ILE A 39 -10.94 -2.07 3.89
C ILE A 39 -10.24 -2.71 2.70
N THR A 40 -8.99 -2.29 2.47
CA THR A 40 -7.95 -3.21 1.97
C THR A 40 -8.31 -4.57 2.52
N LYS A 41 -8.66 -5.52 1.64
CA LYS A 41 -9.05 -6.90 1.98
C LYS A 41 -8.43 -7.24 3.32
N MET A 42 -9.24 -7.34 4.39
CA MET A 42 -8.71 -7.71 5.70
C MET A 42 -7.82 -8.92 5.44
N PRO A 43 -6.52 -8.86 5.79
CA PRO A 43 -5.60 -9.88 5.38
C PRO A 43 -6.13 -11.23 5.85
N LYS A 44 -6.27 -12.17 4.93
CA LYS A 44 -6.83 -13.49 5.25
C LYS A 44 -5.80 -14.38 5.94
N GLU A 45 -4.53 -14.05 5.74
CA GLU A 45 -3.38 -14.77 6.27
C GLU A 45 -2.72 -13.97 7.39
N ASN A 46 -2.10 -14.68 8.32
CA ASN A 46 -1.27 -14.06 9.35
C ASN A 46 0.15 -13.80 8.80
N ILE A 47 0.90 -12.93 9.48
CA ILE A 47 2.23 -12.52 9.00
C ILE A 47 3.25 -13.67 8.95
N THR A 48 3.07 -14.71 9.77
CA THR A 48 3.96 -15.87 9.85
C THR A 48 3.82 -16.74 8.61
N ASN A 49 2.58 -17.08 8.24
CA ASN A 49 2.28 -17.87 7.05
C ASN A 49 2.80 -17.19 5.78
N CYS A 50 2.62 -15.87 5.63
CA CYS A 50 3.14 -15.18 4.44
C CYS A 50 4.68 -15.21 4.40
N LYS A 51 5.37 -15.20 5.54
CA LYS A 51 6.84 -15.31 5.58
C LYS A 51 7.31 -16.72 5.21
N GLU A 52 6.59 -17.74 5.66
CA GLU A 52 6.84 -19.14 5.29
C GLU A 52 6.65 -19.34 3.79
N ASP A 53 5.56 -18.83 3.21
CA ASP A 53 5.27 -18.91 1.76
C ASP A 53 6.30 -18.17 0.90
N LEU A 54 6.87 -17.08 1.42
CA LEU A 54 7.97 -16.37 0.76
C LEU A 54 9.28 -17.17 0.80
N GLY A 55 9.45 -18.02 1.82
CA GLY A 55 10.62 -18.89 1.97
C GLY A 55 11.93 -18.14 2.17
N VAL A 56 11.88 -16.89 2.67
CA VAL A 56 13.06 -16.05 2.90
C VAL A 56 13.03 -15.37 4.27
N ALA A 57 14.20 -15.14 4.83
CA ALA A 57 14.36 -14.35 6.05
C ALA A 57 14.26 -12.86 5.71
N LEU A 58 13.20 -12.21 6.18
CA LEU A 58 12.99 -10.76 6.05
C LEU A 58 13.34 -10.02 7.35
N PRO A 59 13.94 -8.81 7.29
CA PRO A 59 14.34 -8.09 6.07
C PRO A 59 15.61 -8.66 5.42
N LEU A 60 15.72 -8.52 4.10
CA LEU A 60 16.85 -9.02 3.30
C LEU A 60 18.13 -8.24 3.64
N GLN A 61 19.17 -8.99 4.02
CA GLN A 61 20.40 -8.41 4.57
C GLN A 61 21.48 -8.17 3.50
N THR A 62 21.49 -8.98 2.43
CA THR A 62 22.51 -8.91 1.39
C THR A 62 21.90 -8.61 0.01
N MET A 63 22.74 -8.14 -0.91
CA MET A 63 22.31 -7.86 -2.28
C MET A 63 22.03 -9.15 -3.04
N GLU A 64 22.79 -10.20 -2.75
CA GLU A 64 22.65 -11.53 -3.32
C GLU A 64 21.28 -12.11 -2.94
N ASP A 65 20.92 -12.07 -1.66
CA ASP A 65 19.60 -12.50 -1.19
C ASP A 65 18.48 -11.69 -1.85
N PHE A 66 18.68 -10.38 -2.02
CA PHE A 66 17.70 -9.52 -2.68
C PHE A 66 17.51 -9.86 -4.16
N ILE A 67 18.59 -10.16 -4.90
CA ILE A 67 18.51 -10.54 -6.31
C ILE A 67 17.82 -11.90 -6.47
N THR A 68 18.20 -12.90 -5.69
CA THR A 68 17.55 -14.22 -5.71
C THR A 68 16.07 -14.11 -5.33
N PHE A 69 15.74 -13.27 -4.36
CA PHE A 69 14.36 -12.97 -4.00
C PHE A 69 13.58 -12.34 -5.16
N GLU A 70 14.15 -11.33 -5.81
CA GLU A 70 13.54 -10.65 -6.96
C GLU A 70 13.26 -11.61 -8.14
N GLU A 71 14.20 -12.49 -8.45
CA GLU A 71 14.03 -13.53 -9.46
C GLU A 71 12.92 -14.53 -9.09
N ALA A 72 12.89 -14.96 -7.83
CA ALA A 72 11.86 -15.86 -7.34
C ALA A 72 10.46 -15.23 -7.40
N VAL A 73 10.33 -13.94 -7.07
CA VAL A 73 9.05 -13.21 -7.16
C VAL A 73 8.65 -12.95 -8.63
N ALA A 74 9.63 -12.79 -9.53
CA ALA A 74 9.36 -12.61 -10.96
C ALA A 74 8.85 -13.90 -11.63
N THR A 75 9.33 -15.06 -11.18
CA THR A 75 9.07 -16.37 -11.82
C THR A 75 8.00 -17.20 -11.13
N CYS A 76 7.73 -16.99 -9.84
CA CYS A 76 6.74 -17.73 -9.06
C CYS A 76 5.56 -16.83 -8.64
N GLN A 77 4.37 -17.14 -9.18
CA GLN A 77 3.16 -16.37 -8.93
C GLN A 77 2.68 -16.49 -7.48
N GLU A 78 2.91 -17.63 -6.85
CA GLU A 78 2.61 -17.88 -5.44
C GLU A 78 3.43 -16.96 -4.54
N LYS A 79 4.74 -16.83 -4.78
CA LYS A 79 5.61 -15.90 -4.05
C LYS A 79 5.20 -14.45 -4.27
N LYS A 80 4.84 -14.08 -5.50
CA LYS A 80 4.31 -12.74 -5.80
C LYS A 80 3.01 -12.45 -5.06
N ARG A 81 2.11 -13.43 -4.96
CA ARG A 81 0.88 -13.32 -4.19
C ARG A 81 1.15 -13.20 -2.69
N ALA A 82 2.04 -14.04 -2.15
CA ALA A 82 2.44 -14.00 -0.74
C ALA A 82 3.08 -12.65 -0.37
N LEU A 83 3.91 -12.08 -1.25
CA LEU A 83 4.52 -10.76 -1.04
C LEU A 83 3.47 -9.66 -0.96
N LYS A 84 2.50 -9.67 -1.88
CA LYS A 84 1.39 -8.72 -1.89
C LYS A 84 0.54 -8.86 -0.62
N GLU A 85 0.26 -10.07 -0.17
CA GLU A 85 -0.52 -10.30 1.06
C GLU A 85 0.26 -9.86 2.31
N PHE A 86 1.55 -10.17 2.38
CA PHE A 86 2.45 -9.65 3.41
C PHE A 86 2.41 -8.11 3.47
N TYR A 87 2.45 -7.44 2.33
CA TYR A 87 2.32 -5.97 2.28
C TYR A 87 0.95 -5.48 2.72
N ARG A 88 -0.14 -6.16 2.34
CA ARG A 88 -1.49 -5.82 2.85
C ARG A 88 -1.55 -5.90 4.37
N ILE A 89 -0.94 -6.92 4.98
CA ILE A 89 -0.85 -7.05 6.44
C ILE A 89 -0.12 -5.86 7.04
N LEU A 90 1.06 -5.51 6.51
CA LEU A 90 1.88 -4.43 7.05
C LEU A 90 1.21 -3.05 6.98
N VAL A 91 0.45 -2.79 5.92
CA VAL A 91 -0.24 -1.52 5.74
C VAL A 91 -1.64 -1.53 6.35
N CYS A 92 -2.12 -2.66 6.87
CA CYS A 92 -3.44 -2.77 7.48
C CYS A 92 -3.57 -1.79 8.66
N GLY A 93 -4.71 -1.09 8.74
CA GLY A 93 -4.96 -0.08 9.77
C GLY A 93 -4.13 1.21 9.67
N GLU A 94 -3.14 1.29 8.78
CA GLU A 94 -2.34 2.51 8.60
C GLU A 94 -3.09 3.55 7.77
N THR A 95 -3.11 4.80 8.21
CA THR A 95 -3.86 5.88 7.55
C THR A 95 -3.00 6.75 6.65
N PHE A 96 -1.67 6.73 6.81
CA PHE A 96 -0.76 7.60 6.08
C PHE A 96 0.12 6.81 5.11
N LEU A 97 0.20 7.29 3.86
CA LEU A 97 1.01 6.69 2.81
C LEU A 97 2.49 6.62 3.20
N LYS A 98 3.00 7.67 3.83
CA LYS A 98 4.39 7.74 4.32
C LYS A 98 4.70 6.63 5.34
N SER A 99 3.77 6.36 6.25
CA SER A 99 3.92 5.32 7.26
C SER A 99 3.86 3.93 6.63
N CYS A 100 3.01 3.73 5.63
CA CYS A 100 2.95 2.48 4.87
C CYS A 100 4.28 2.17 4.17
N VAL A 101 4.85 3.15 3.44
CA VAL A 101 6.16 3.01 2.79
C VAL A 101 7.23 2.67 3.82
N LYS A 102 7.27 3.38 4.95
CA LYS A 102 8.22 3.09 6.03
C LYS A 102 8.11 1.65 6.53
N LYS A 103 6.90 1.20 6.89
CA LYS A 103 6.67 -0.15 7.43
C LYS A 103 7.06 -1.24 6.43
N VAL A 104 6.63 -1.11 5.18
CA VAL A 104 6.94 -2.09 4.14
C VAL A 104 8.44 -2.13 3.87
N MET A 105 9.08 -0.99 3.61
CA MET A 105 10.50 -0.97 3.27
C MET A 105 11.38 -1.52 4.40
N THR A 106 11.10 -1.14 5.66
CA THR A 106 11.83 -1.68 6.82
C THR A 106 11.61 -3.17 7.03
N ALA A 107 10.44 -3.69 6.68
CA ALA A 107 10.15 -5.12 6.78
C ALA A 107 10.75 -5.93 5.62
N THR A 108 10.94 -5.32 4.44
CA THR A 108 11.43 -6.03 3.24
C THR A 108 12.95 -6.06 3.16
N MET A 109 13.64 -4.94 3.37
CA MET A 109 15.07 -4.83 3.10
C MET A 109 15.82 -4.03 4.16
N SER A 110 17.03 -4.46 4.43
CA SER A 110 17.96 -3.77 5.32
C SER A 110 18.55 -2.52 4.67
N LYS A 111 19.16 -1.67 5.50
CA LYS A 111 19.97 -0.54 5.04
C LYS A 111 21.04 -0.95 4.03
N ALA A 112 21.67 -2.11 4.20
CA ALA A 112 22.76 -2.59 3.35
C ALA A 112 22.32 -2.78 1.88
N VAL A 113 21.07 -3.22 1.68
CA VAL A 113 20.46 -3.35 0.36
C VAL A 113 19.97 -2.00 -0.15
N GLU A 114 19.25 -1.23 0.67
CA GLU A 114 18.64 0.04 0.26
C GLU A 114 19.65 1.08 -0.25
N ILE A 115 20.85 1.15 0.34
CA ILE A 115 21.85 2.14 -0.09
C ILE A 115 22.31 1.96 -1.54
N ARG A 116 22.18 0.75 -2.09
CA ARG A 116 22.57 0.39 -3.47
C ARG A 116 21.56 0.87 -4.52
N TYR A 117 20.35 1.19 -4.08
CA TYR A 117 19.27 1.61 -4.96
C TYR A 117 18.94 3.10 -4.81
N SER A 118 18.42 3.66 -5.89
CA SER A 118 17.67 4.92 -5.91
C SER A 118 16.23 4.61 -6.29
N ALA A 119 15.30 5.51 -5.97
CA ALA A 119 13.89 5.25 -6.26
C ALA A 119 13.60 5.11 -7.77
N PHE A 120 14.28 5.89 -8.63
CA PHE A 120 14.01 5.98 -10.08
C PHE A 120 15.29 6.07 -10.92
N GLY A 121 16.37 5.39 -10.50
CA GLY A 121 17.63 5.32 -11.25
C GLY A 121 18.39 6.64 -11.43
N ARG A 122 18.04 7.71 -10.70
CA ARG A 122 18.72 9.00 -10.85
C ARG A 122 20.18 8.89 -10.40
N GLN A 123 21.08 9.28 -11.30
CA GLN A 123 22.49 9.44 -10.98
C GLN A 123 22.65 10.61 -10.02
N SER A 124 23.25 10.36 -8.85
CA SER A 124 23.64 11.40 -7.89
C SER A 124 25.14 11.22 -7.63
N ASN A 125 25.90 12.30 -7.72
CA ASN A 125 27.35 12.33 -7.44
C ASN A 125 28.17 11.21 -8.10
N ARG A 126 28.01 11.00 -9.42
CA ARG A 126 28.84 10.12 -10.27
C ARG A 126 28.85 8.61 -9.94
N CYS A 127 28.12 8.15 -8.91
CA CYS A 127 27.83 6.73 -8.68
C CYS A 127 26.40 6.42 -9.13
N GLY A 128 26.25 5.62 -10.19
CA GLY A 128 24.95 5.14 -10.64
C GLY A 128 24.41 4.11 -9.65
N LYS A 129 23.44 4.51 -8.82
CA LYS A 129 22.65 3.56 -8.03
C LYS A 129 21.68 2.80 -8.93
N LEU A 130 21.35 1.57 -8.55
CA LEU A 130 20.34 0.78 -9.26
C LEU A 130 18.96 1.42 -9.16
N ASP A 131 18.08 1.11 -10.11
CA ASP A 131 16.72 1.64 -10.17
C ASP A 131 15.73 0.72 -9.43
N PHE A 132 15.24 1.17 -8.28
CA PHE A 132 14.29 0.41 -7.49
C PHE A 132 12.93 0.28 -8.17
N SER A 133 12.50 1.27 -8.96
CA SER A 133 11.20 1.23 -9.64
C SER A 133 11.06 0.10 -10.66
N LYS A 134 12.17 -0.54 -11.04
CA LYS A 134 12.21 -1.70 -11.95
C LYS A 134 12.11 -3.05 -11.24
N THR A 135 12.07 -3.06 -9.91
CA THR A 135 12.00 -4.29 -9.09
C THR A 135 10.57 -4.83 -9.00
N GLN A 136 10.43 -6.14 -8.83
CA GLN A 136 9.16 -6.77 -8.47
C GLN A 136 8.70 -6.34 -7.07
N THR A 137 9.63 -6.12 -6.16
CA THR A 137 9.36 -5.51 -4.85
C THR A 137 8.62 -4.17 -5.01
N TYR A 138 9.13 -3.27 -5.85
CA TYR A 138 8.45 -2.01 -6.15
C TYR A 138 7.09 -2.23 -6.78
N ALA A 139 6.98 -3.10 -7.78
CA ALA A 139 5.70 -3.38 -8.44
C ALA A 139 4.63 -3.85 -7.43
N CYS A 140 4.99 -4.77 -6.53
CA CYS A 140 4.08 -5.25 -5.49
C CYS A 140 3.72 -4.15 -4.48
N LEU A 141 4.70 -3.34 -4.05
CA LEU A 141 4.44 -2.20 -3.17
C LEU A 141 3.50 -1.18 -3.82
N ASN A 142 3.76 -0.81 -5.08
CA ASN A 142 2.96 0.12 -5.86
C ASN A 142 1.52 -0.39 -6.01
N ASP A 143 1.34 -1.66 -6.34
CA ASP A 143 0.01 -2.27 -6.48
C ASP A 143 -0.80 -2.17 -5.18
N ILE A 144 -0.19 -2.50 -4.03
CA ILE A 144 -0.87 -2.46 -2.72
C ILE A 144 -1.18 -1.03 -2.28
N LEU A 145 -0.26 -0.09 -2.51
CA LEU A 145 -0.50 1.31 -2.18
C LEU A 145 -1.50 1.97 -3.13
N MET A 146 -1.54 1.58 -4.39
CA MET A 146 -2.56 2.03 -5.34
C MET A 146 -3.94 1.46 -4.98
N GLU A 147 -4.01 0.19 -4.59
CA GLU A 147 -5.24 -0.44 -4.08
C GLU A 147 -5.79 0.35 -2.87
N LYS A 148 -4.91 0.76 -1.95
CA LYS A 148 -5.31 1.44 -0.71
C LYS A 148 -5.55 2.94 -0.85
N PHE A 149 -4.66 3.67 -1.52
CA PHE A 149 -4.65 5.13 -1.56
C PHE A 149 -4.96 5.71 -2.93
N GLY A 150 -5.16 4.88 -3.96
CA GLY A 150 -5.28 5.32 -5.35
C GLY A 150 -6.46 6.26 -5.64
N HIS A 151 -7.48 6.27 -4.79
CA HIS A 151 -8.62 7.19 -4.85
C HIS A 151 -8.35 8.53 -4.14
N THR A 152 -7.21 8.69 -3.48
CA THR A 152 -6.83 9.88 -2.72
C THR A 152 -5.74 10.68 -3.45
N ASP A 153 -5.73 12.00 -3.23
CA ASP A 153 -4.63 12.86 -3.71
C ASP A 153 -3.29 12.56 -3.00
N GLU A 154 -3.31 11.82 -1.88
CA GLU A 154 -2.09 11.43 -1.18
C GLU A 154 -1.21 10.53 -2.06
N TYR A 155 -1.82 9.65 -2.87
CA TYR A 155 -1.08 8.75 -3.76
C TYR A 155 -0.23 9.48 -4.79
N LYS A 156 -0.62 10.68 -5.22
CA LYS A 156 0.20 11.54 -6.11
C LYS A 156 1.58 11.86 -5.51
N LYS A 157 1.71 11.78 -4.18
CA LYS A 157 2.97 12.02 -3.45
C LYS A 157 3.83 10.77 -3.29
N PHE A 158 3.37 9.59 -3.73
CA PHE A 158 4.07 8.31 -3.55
C PHE A 158 5.52 8.35 -4.05
N SER A 159 5.73 8.79 -5.29
CA SER A 159 7.07 8.89 -5.90
C SER A 159 8.03 9.76 -5.08
N THR A 160 7.53 10.88 -4.57
CA THR A 160 8.31 11.80 -3.73
C THR A 160 8.63 11.19 -2.36
N ILE A 161 7.65 10.53 -1.74
CA ILE A 161 7.80 9.84 -0.45
C ILE A 161 8.86 8.74 -0.58
N LEU A 162 8.75 7.89 -1.61
CA LEU A 162 9.70 6.81 -1.88
C LEU A 162 11.10 7.35 -2.16
N SER A 163 11.22 8.40 -2.97
CA SER A 163 12.51 9.04 -3.26
C SER A 163 13.19 9.58 -2.00
N ARG A 164 12.43 10.25 -1.11
CA ARG A 164 12.93 10.74 0.18
C ARG A 164 13.36 9.59 1.10
N TRP A 165 12.60 8.50 1.13
CA TRP A 165 12.94 7.31 1.89
C TRP A 165 14.29 6.71 1.46
N MET A 166 14.45 6.47 0.15
CA MET A 166 15.68 5.87 -0.41
C MET A 166 16.90 6.78 -0.25
N THR A 167 16.73 8.10 -0.42
CA THR A 167 17.81 9.07 -0.22
C THR A 167 18.29 9.08 1.23
N GLY A 168 17.37 8.95 2.18
CA GLY A 168 17.68 8.90 3.60
C GLY A 168 18.26 7.57 4.11
N ALA A 169 18.45 6.55 3.25
CA ALA A 169 18.93 5.22 3.67
C ALA A 169 20.28 5.28 4.40
N ALA A 170 21.22 6.08 3.90
CA ALA A 170 22.56 6.19 4.50
C ALA A 170 22.53 6.73 5.95
N ASP A 171 21.56 7.58 6.28
CA ASP A 171 21.45 8.27 7.56
C ASP A 171 20.75 7.43 8.64
N ARG A 172 20.07 6.35 8.23
CA ARG A 172 19.39 5.42 9.14
C ARG A 172 20.38 4.59 9.96
N GLU A 173 19.87 4.00 11.05
CA GLU A 173 20.67 3.16 11.97
C GLU A 173 21.90 3.88 12.53
N GLY A 174 21.77 5.16 12.87
CA GLY A 174 22.87 5.95 13.42
C GLY A 174 23.90 6.45 12.39
N GLY A 175 23.69 6.23 11.09
CA GLY A 175 24.61 6.67 10.04
C GLY A 175 24.86 8.18 10.02
N ARG A 176 23.85 9.00 10.38
CA ARG A 176 24.05 10.45 10.55
C ARG A 176 25.03 10.78 11.67
N LYS A 177 24.95 10.08 12.81
CA LYS A 177 25.87 10.29 13.94
C LYS A 177 27.30 9.86 13.58
N GLN A 178 27.45 8.77 12.84
CA GLN A 178 28.75 8.31 12.36
C GLN A 178 29.39 9.32 11.38
N ARG A 179 28.63 9.86 10.42
CA ARG A 179 29.15 10.88 9.50
C ARG A 179 29.64 12.14 10.21
N ILE A 180 28.89 12.61 11.20
CA ILE A 180 29.27 13.79 11.98
C ILE A 180 30.57 13.50 12.74
N ARG A 181 30.67 12.34 13.40
CA ARG A 181 31.90 11.91 14.10
C ARG A 181 33.11 11.67 13.20
N SER A 182 32.91 11.27 11.94
CA SER A 182 34.00 11.05 10.98
C SER A 182 34.45 12.33 10.25
N ALA A 183 33.72 13.43 10.42
CA ALA A 183 34.06 14.74 9.86
C ALA A 183 34.71 15.68 10.89
N GLU A 184 34.74 15.27 12.16
CA GLU A 184 35.52 15.85 13.26
C GLU A 184 36.91 15.20 13.30
#